data_AF-A0A6A5RZE9-F1
#
_entry.id   AF-A0A6A5RZE9-F1
#
_cell.length_a   1.000
_cell.length_b   1.000
_cell.length_c   1.000
_cell.angle_alpha   90.00
_cell.angle_beta   90.00
_cell.angle_gamma   90.00
#
_symmetry.space_group_name_H-M   'P 1'
#
loop_
_entity.id
_entity.type
_entity.pdbx_description
1 polymer ?
#
loop_
_entity_poly.entity_id
_entity_poly.type
_entity_poly.pdbx_seq_one_letter_code
_entity_poly.pdbx_strand_id
1 'polypeptide(L)'
;MSEAILSDLAASDPDWKTCALRYFNSVGCDASGMLGEDPRGSPNNLMPLVIRVTEGKMRELSVFGSDWDTEDGTAIRDFIHISNLTRGHVAAIVTGLDTKSACGFHSINLGTGNGSSAREVVDTMQAVSAKEIKTKSSGRRRAMWGPGMSPRITIAVAKIE
;
A
#
# COMPACT_ATOMS: atom_id res chain seq x y z
N MET A 1 8.60 16.44 0.31
CA MET A 1 8.62 17.72 -0.43
C MET A 1 7.19 18.21 -0.67
N SER A 2 6.32 17.45 -1.33
CA SER A 2 4.92 17.88 -1.59
C SER A 2 4.12 18.19 -0.33
N GLU A 3 4.23 17.37 0.72
CA GLU A 3 3.54 17.64 1.99
C GLU A 3 4.00 18.95 2.65
N ALA A 4 5.29 19.26 2.59
CA ALA A 4 5.82 20.52 3.14
C ALA A 4 5.26 21.71 2.37
N ILE A 5 5.21 21.63 1.04
CA ILE A 5 4.62 22.68 0.19
C ILE A 5 3.13 22.89 0.51
N LEU A 6 2.36 21.81 0.69
CA LEU A 6 0.94 21.92 1.04
C LEU A 6 0.74 22.50 2.46
N SER A 7 1.62 22.14 3.39
CA SER A 7 1.63 22.71 4.75
C SER A 7 1.93 24.20 4.72
N ASP A 8 2.95 24.63 3.97
CA ASP A 8 3.33 26.04 3.85
C ASP A 8 2.22 26.85 3.16
N LEU A 9 1.58 26.28 2.13
CA LEU A 9 0.44 26.90 1.46
C LEU A 9 -0.72 27.17 2.43
N ALA A 10 -1.14 26.14 3.18
CA ALA A 10 -2.23 26.27 4.13
C ALA A 10 -1.90 27.16 5.34
N ALA A 11 -0.62 27.34 5.66
CA ALA A 11 -0.16 28.30 6.65
C ALA A 11 -0.14 29.75 6.12
N SER A 12 0.10 29.92 4.80
CA SER A 12 0.15 31.25 4.16
C SER A 12 -1.23 31.86 3.90
N ASP A 13 -2.25 31.03 3.70
CA ASP A 13 -3.61 31.44 3.38
C ASP A 13 -4.63 30.50 4.09
N PRO A 14 -5.35 30.99 5.12
CA PRO A 14 -6.31 30.20 5.89
C PRO A 14 -7.51 29.65 5.09
N ASP A 15 -7.78 30.19 3.89
CA ASP A 15 -8.84 29.68 3.02
C ASP A 15 -8.45 28.32 2.39
N TRP A 16 -7.15 28.01 2.34
CA TRP A 16 -6.66 26.71 1.89
C TRP A 16 -6.85 25.64 2.97
N LYS A 17 -7.55 24.58 2.58
CA LYS A 17 -7.67 23.34 3.35
C LYS A 17 -7.02 22.22 2.57
N THR A 18 -5.99 21.62 3.14
CA THR A 18 -5.21 20.59 2.44
C THR A 18 -5.11 19.32 3.28
N CYS A 19 -5.18 18.18 2.61
CA CYS A 19 -5.08 16.88 3.25
C CYS A 19 -4.10 15.98 2.48
N ALA A 20 -3.05 15.52 3.16
CA ALA A 20 -2.13 14.51 2.67
C ALA A 20 -2.56 13.13 3.16
N LEU A 21 -3.10 12.31 2.26
CA LEU A 21 -3.42 10.93 2.55
C LEU A 21 -2.21 10.05 2.24
N ARG A 22 -1.60 9.49 3.27
CA ARG A 22 -0.41 8.64 3.19
C ARG A 22 -0.84 7.19 3.07
N TYR A 23 -0.75 6.65 1.85
CA TYR A 23 -1.15 5.27 1.59
C TYR A 23 -0.05 4.29 1.98
N PHE A 24 -0.47 3.12 2.45
CA PHE A 24 0.41 1.96 2.56
C PHE A 24 0.41 1.19 1.24
N ASN A 25 0.10 -0.11 1.24
CA ASN A 25 0.17 -0.93 0.03
C ASN A 25 -1.25 -1.24 -0.46
N SER A 26 -1.71 -0.47 -1.43
CA SER A 26 -3.03 -0.67 -2.03
C SER A 26 -3.05 -1.94 -2.89
N VAL A 27 -4.07 -2.78 -2.72
CA VAL A 27 -4.26 -4.03 -3.46
C VAL A 27 -5.73 -4.29 -3.77
N GLY A 28 -6.00 -5.28 -4.61
CA GLY A 28 -7.36 -5.70 -4.96
C GLY A 28 -7.87 -5.08 -6.25
N CYS A 29 -9.18 -5.17 -6.45
CA CYS A 29 -9.86 -4.71 -7.65
C CYS A 29 -11.28 -4.26 -7.29
N ASP A 30 -12.00 -3.67 -8.25
CA ASP A 30 -13.41 -3.42 -8.09
C ASP A 30 -14.19 -4.73 -7.94
N ALA A 31 -15.28 -4.71 -7.15
CA ALA A 31 -16.06 -5.90 -6.85
C ALA A 31 -16.71 -6.55 -8.10
N SER A 32 -16.92 -5.78 -9.17
CA SER A 32 -17.38 -6.33 -10.46
C SER A 32 -16.33 -7.20 -11.15
N GLY A 33 -15.06 -7.10 -10.76
CA GLY A 33 -13.92 -7.70 -11.45
C GLY A 33 -13.56 -7.04 -12.77
N MET A 34 -14.27 -5.98 -13.18
CA MET A 34 -14.03 -5.29 -14.45
C MET A 34 -12.90 -4.25 -14.39
N LEU A 35 -12.61 -3.72 -13.21
CA LEU A 35 -11.59 -2.70 -12.99
C LEU A 35 -10.55 -3.21 -12.00
N GLY A 36 -9.28 -3.22 -12.40
CA GLY A 36 -8.17 -3.64 -11.57
C GLY A 36 -6.88 -2.95 -11.99
N GLU A 37 -5.79 -3.22 -11.26
CA GLU A 37 -4.48 -2.66 -11.58
C GLU A 37 -3.93 -3.32 -12.88
N ASP A 38 -3.73 -2.52 -13.92
CA ASP A 38 -3.08 -2.96 -15.17
C ASP A 38 -1.84 -2.08 -15.48
N PRO A 39 -0.69 -2.39 -14.87
CA PRO A 39 0.51 -1.59 -15.02
C PRO A 39 1.15 -1.80 -16.39
N ARG A 40 1.47 -0.70 -17.08
CA ARG A 40 2.24 -0.73 -18.33
C ARG A 40 3.64 -1.29 -18.08
N GLY A 41 4.06 -2.24 -18.90
CA GLY A 41 5.38 -2.87 -18.79
C GLY A 41 5.47 -3.89 -17.66
N SER A 42 6.64 -4.01 -17.03
CA SER A 42 6.85 -4.92 -15.89
C SER A 42 6.50 -4.24 -14.57
N PRO A 43 5.57 -4.79 -13.76
CA PRO A 43 5.21 -4.20 -12.48
C PRO A 43 6.35 -4.31 -11.47
N ASN A 44 6.37 -3.36 -10.55
CA ASN A 44 7.35 -3.32 -9.45
C ASN A 44 6.74 -3.74 -8.10
N ASN A 45 5.41 -3.70 -8.01
CA ASN A 45 4.62 -4.02 -6.81
C ASN A 45 4.34 -5.52 -6.70
N LEU A 46 4.19 -6.01 -5.47
CA LEU A 46 4.03 -7.43 -5.19
C LEU A 46 2.78 -8.01 -5.86
N MET A 47 1.60 -7.43 -5.64
CA MET A 47 0.36 -8.05 -6.11
C MET A 47 0.25 -8.23 -7.63
N PRO A 48 0.56 -7.22 -8.47
CA PRO A 48 0.55 -7.44 -9.92
C PRO A 48 1.55 -8.50 -10.39
N LEU A 49 2.69 -8.64 -9.71
CA LEU A 49 3.65 -9.71 -10.01
C LEU A 49 3.08 -11.09 -9.64
N VAL A 50 2.48 -11.21 -8.46
CA VAL A 50 1.79 -12.44 -8.01
C VAL A 50 0.68 -12.83 -9.00
N ILE A 51 -0.14 -11.88 -9.43
CA ILE A 51 -1.21 -12.10 -10.41
C ILE A 51 -0.63 -12.59 -11.74
N ARG A 52 0.44 -11.97 -12.26
CA ARG A 52 1.07 -12.41 -13.51
C ARG A 52 1.61 -13.84 -13.45
N VAL A 53 2.15 -14.27 -12.31
CA VAL A 53 2.57 -15.67 -12.12
C VAL A 53 1.36 -16.60 -12.10
N THR A 54 0.31 -16.21 -11.37
CA THR A 54 -0.96 -16.95 -11.28
C THR A 54 -1.68 -17.10 -12.63
N GLU A 55 -1.54 -16.11 -13.51
CA GLU A 55 -2.06 -16.13 -14.88
C GLU A 55 -1.13 -16.83 -15.88
N GLY A 56 0.06 -17.28 -15.46
CA GLY A 56 1.06 -17.88 -16.34
C GLY A 56 1.80 -16.89 -17.26
N LYS A 57 1.59 -15.57 -17.09
CA LYS A 57 2.29 -14.50 -17.82
C LYS A 57 3.73 -14.29 -17.32
N MET A 58 4.07 -14.86 -16.16
CA MET A 58 5.41 -14.84 -15.56
C MET A 58 5.73 -16.21 -14.98
N ARG A 59 6.97 -16.70 -15.16
CA ARG A 59 7.35 -18.07 -14.73
C ARG A 59 7.48 -18.23 -13.21
N GLU A 60 8.00 -17.22 -12.54
CA GLU A 60 8.29 -17.25 -11.10
C GLU A 60 8.34 -15.83 -10.52
N LEU A 61 7.96 -15.70 -9.26
CA LEU A 61 8.03 -14.47 -8.48
C LEU A 61 9.37 -14.38 -7.76
N SER A 62 10.05 -13.23 -7.87
CA SER A 62 11.24 -12.94 -7.05
C SER A 62 10.83 -12.30 -5.73
N VAL A 63 11.08 -12.99 -4.61
CA VAL A 63 10.84 -12.48 -3.26
C VAL A 63 12.13 -11.84 -2.75
N PHE A 64 12.10 -10.52 -2.54
CA PHE A 64 13.29 -9.74 -2.19
C PHE A 64 13.55 -9.71 -0.67
N GLY A 65 14.66 -10.30 -0.25
CA GLY A 65 15.05 -10.43 1.14
C GLY A 65 14.36 -11.59 1.83
N SER A 66 15.16 -12.48 2.40
CA SER A 66 14.72 -13.66 3.17
C SER A 66 15.39 -13.73 4.54
N ASP A 67 15.97 -12.62 4.97
CA ASP A 67 16.83 -12.47 6.14
C ASP A 67 16.42 -11.25 6.98
N TRP A 68 15.16 -10.80 6.84
CA TRP A 68 14.59 -9.76 7.67
C TRP A 68 14.24 -10.31 9.06
N ASP A 69 14.32 -9.46 10.08
CA ASP A 69 13.90 -9.78 11.46
C ASP A 69 12.35 -9.83 11.56
N THR A 70 11.80 -10.89 10.98
CA THR A 70 10.38 -11.18 10.77
C THR A 70 10.21 -12.70 10.85
N GLU A 71 9.03 -13.17 11.20
CA GLU A 71 8.79 -14.59 11.50
C GLU A 71 9.20 -15.56 10.37
N ASP A 72 8.98 -15.15 9.11
CA ASP A 72 9.32 -15.96 7.94
C ASP A 72 10.52 -15.44 7.12
N GLY A 73 11.19 -14.41 7.63
CA GLY A 73 12.33 -13.75 6.99
C GLY A 73 11.99 -12.77 5.86
N THR A 74 10.72 -12.62 5.49
CA THR A 74 10.27 -11.74 4.39
C THR A 74 9.68 -10.42 4.88
N ALA A 75 9.70 -9.40 4.02
CA ALA A 75 9.28 -8.06 4.40
C ALA A 75 7.78 -7.99 4.72
N ILE A 76 7.42 -7.29 5.82
CA ILE A 76 6.03 -7.12 6.28
C ILE A 76 5.48 -5.77 5.83
N ARG A 77 4.28 -5.77 5.26
CA ARG A 77 3.61 -4.58 4.72
C ARG A 77 2.14 -4.57 5.13
N ASP A 78 1.61 -3.39 5.42
CA ASP A 78 0.18 -3.18 5.57
C ASP A 78 -0.48 -3.08 4.18
N PHE A 79 -1.37 -4.04 3.88
CA PHE A 79 -2.11 -4.13 2.63
C PHE A 79 -3.55 -3.67 2.80
N ILE A 80 -3.93 -2.61 2.11
CA ILE A 80 -5.28 -2.03 2.15
C ILE A 80 -6.02 -2.32 0.83
N HIS A 81 -7.26 -2.79 0.93
CA HIS A 81 -8.10 -3.00 -0.25
C HIS A 81 -8.41 -1.66 -0.94
N ILE A 82 -8.33 -1.62 -2.27
CA ILE A 82 -8.50 -0.39 -3.07
C ILE A 82 -9.84 0.31 -2.79
N SER A 83 -10.93 -0.45 -2.62
CA SER A 83 -12.24 0.12 -2.29
C SER A 83 -12.26 0.82 -0.92
N ASN A 84 -11.53 0.31 0.08
CA ASN A 84 -11.41 0.97 1.38
C ASN A 84 -10.58 2.25 1.26
N LEU A 85 -9.52 2.21 0.45
CA LEU A 85 -8.73 3.39 0.14
C LEU A 85 -9.59 4.47 -0.54
N THR A 86 -10.45 4.10 -1.49
CA THR A 86 -11.41 5.01 -2.15
C THR A 86 -12.39 5.62 -1.15
N ARG A 87 -12.95 4.81 -0.24
CA ARG A 87 -13.81 5.32 0.84
C ARG A 87 -13.08 6.30 1.75
N GLY A 88 -11.81 6.06 2.04
CA GLY A 88 -10.97 7.00 2.80
C GLY A 88 -10.82 8.36 2.14
N HIS A 89 -10.77 8.43 0.81
CA HIS A 89 -10.76 9.71 0.10
C HIS A 89 -12.10 10.44 0.26
N VAL A 90 -13.22 9.73 0.08
CA VAL A 90 -14.56 10.32 0.25
C VAL A 90 -14.73 10.85 1.68
N ALA A 91 -14.33 10.05 2.69
CA ALA A 91 -14.38 10.45 4.09
C ALA A 91 -13.50 11.69 4.37
N ALA A 92 -12.29 11.76 3.81
CA ALA A 92 -11.41 12.90 3.98
C ALA A 92 -11.99 14.19 3.41
N ILE A 93 -12.70 14.12 2.28
CA ILE A 93 -13.39 15.28 1.69
C ILE A 93 -14.56 15.69 2.58
N VAL A 94 -15.47 14.77 2.87
CA VAL A 94 -16.73 15.04 3.59
C VAL A 94 -16.48 15.51 5.03
N THR A 95 -15.52 14.92 5.73
CA THR A 95 -15.27 15.22 7.15
C THR A 95 -14.13 16.20 7.35
N GLY A 96 -13.10 16.15 6.51
CA GLY A 96 -11.85 16.87 6.71
C GLY A 96 -11.73 18.19 5.93
N LEU A 97 -12.50 18.39 4.86
CA LEU A 97 -12.38 19.60 4.02
C LEU A 97 -13.69 20.39 3.92
N ASP A 98 -14.84 19.70 3.92
CA ASP A 98 -16.16 20.33 3.73
C ASP A 98 -16.81 20.86 5.02
N THR A 99 -16.12 20.76 6.17
CA THR A 99 -16.64 21.33 7.42
C THR A 99 -16.24 22.80 7.57
N LYS A 100 -17.14 23.63 8.11
CA LYS A 100 -16.86 25.06 8.41
C LYS A 100 -15.69 25.27 9.37
N SER A 101 -15.34 24.23 10.13
CA SER A 101 -14.24 24.24 11.11
C SER A 101 -12.93 23.64 10.58
N ALA A 102 -12.92 23.06 9.37
CA ALA A 102 -11.70 22.57 8.76
C ALA A 102 -10.83 23.76 8.33
N CYS A 103 -9.58 23.81 8.80
CA CYS A 103 -8.61 24.82 8.44
C CYS A 103 -7.20 24.22 8.45
N GLY A 104 -6.33 24.69 7.55
CA GLY A 104 -4.92 24.31 7.55
C GLY A 104 -4.61 22.99 6.84
N PHE A 105 -3.52 22.36 7.27
CA PHE A 105 -2.96 21.13 6.70
C PHE A 105 -3.18 19.93 7.62
N HIS A 106 -3.67 18.84 7.06
CA HIS A 106 -3.84 17.57 7.74
C HIS A 106 -3.05 16.47 7.02
N SER A 107 -2.45 15.54 7.79
CA SER A 107 -1.86 14.32 7.24
C SER A 107 -2.49 13.10 7.89
N ILE A 108 -2.98 12.16 7.09
CA ILE A 108 -3.70 10.97 7.57
C ILE A 108 -3.07 9.72 6.95
N ASN A 109 -2.73 8.75 7.79
CA ASN A 109 -2.28 7.43 7.34
C ASN A 109 -3.51 6.59 6.95
N LEU A 110 -3.50 6.00 5.74
CA LEU A 110 -4.54 5.09 5.26
C LEU A 110 -3.96 3.69 5.01
N GLY A 111 -4.29 2.78 5.91
CA GLY A 111 -3.93 1.35 5.87
C GLY A 111 -4.98 0.50 6.61
N THR A 112 -4.57 -0.65 7.12
CA THR A 112 -5.42 -1.50 7.97
C THR A 112 -4.91 -1.58 9.42
N GLY A 113 -3.66 -1.21 9.65
CA GLY A 113 -2.95 -1.43 10.91
C GLY A 113 -2.41 -2.85 11.07
N ASN A 114 -2.73 -3.76 10.15
CA ASN A 114 -2.31 -5.16 10.17
C ASN A 114 -1.27 -5.38 9.06
N GLY A 115 -0.11 -5.94 9.45
CA GLY A 115 0.93 -6.28 8.50
C GLY A 115 0.79 -7.72 8.01
N SER A 116 1.08 -7.94 6.73
CA SER A 116 1.32 -9.27 6.18
C SER A 116 2.68 -9.33 5.51
N SER A 117 3.35 -10.47 5.63
CA SER A 117 4.62 -10.76 4.99
C SER A 117 4.43 -11.01 3.48
N ALA A 118 5.53 -10.96 2.73
CA ALA A 118 5.48 -11.29 1.31
C ALA A 118 5.10 -12.77 1.09
N ARG A 119 5.52 -13.68 1.99
CA ARG A 119 5.16 -15.10 1.91
C ARG A 119 3.69 -15.32 2.24
N GLU A 120 3.17 -14.68 3.29
CA GLU A 120 1.75 -14.76 3.66
C GLU A 120 0.83 -14.34 2.51
N VAL A 121 1.21 -13.29 1.77
CA VAL A 121 0.47 -12.84 0.58
C VAL A 121 0.48 -13.90 -0.54
N VAL A 122 1.63 -14.52 -0.80
CA VAL A 122 1.75 -15.58 -1.81
C VAL A 122 0.93 -16.79 -1.41
N ASP A 123 1.06 -17.25 -0.16
CA ASP A 123 0.35 -18.41 0.36
C ASP A 123 -1.17 -18.19 0.32
N THR A 124 -1.63 -17.00 0.71
CA THR A 124 -3.03 -16.60 0.61
C THR A 124 -3.51 -16.63 -0.84
N MET A 125 -2.74 -16.06 -1.77
CA MET A 125 -3.11 -16.07 -3.19
C MET A 125 -3.17 -17.49 -3.76
N GLN A 126 -2.24 -18.36 -3.40
CA GLN A 126 -2.27 -19.78 -3.80
C GLN A 126 -3.53 -20.47 -3.29
N ALA A 127 -3.88 -20.26 -2.02
CA ALA A 127 -5.06 -20.84 -1.40
C ALA A 127 -6.36 -20.41 -2.09
N VAL A 128 -6.53 -19.10 -2.36
CA VAL A 128 -7.77 -18.58 -2.98
C VAL A 128 -7.87 -18.87 -4.47
N SER A 129 -6.74 -18.92 -5.18
CA SER A 129 -6.72 -19.18 -6.63
C SER A 129 -6.68 -20.66 -6.99
N ALA A 130 -6.35 -21.53 -6.03
CA ALA A 130 -6.05 -22.95 -6.23
C ALA A 130 -4.97 -23.19 -7.31
N LYS A 131 -4.04 -22.25 -7.47
CA LYS A 131 -2.92 -22.33 -8.42
C LYS A 131 -1.59 -22.23 -7.70
N GLU A 132 -0.61 -22.98 -8.20
CA GLU A 132 0.77 -22.90 -7.72
C GLU A 132 1.41 -21.56 -8.14
N ILE A 133 2.09 -20.89 -7.20
CA ILE A 133 2.84 -19.67 -7.46
C ILE A 133 4.31 -19.96 -7.17
N LYS A 134 5.09 -20.17 -8.23
CA LYS A 134 6.53 -20.44 -8.10
C LYS A 134 7.23 -19.20 -7.59
N THR A 135 8.04 -19.35 -6.55
CA THR A 135 8.82 -18.27 -5.95
C THR A 135 10.31 -18.59 -5.97
N LYS A 136 11.14 -17.55 -6.02
CA LYS A 136 12.57 -17.64 -5.76
C LYS A 136 12.99 -16.56 -4.77
N SER A 137 13.85 -16.92 -3.83
CA SER A 137 14.49 -15.93 -2.96
C SER A 137 15.50 -15.11 -3.77
N SER A 138 15.57 -13.81 -3.49
CA SER A 138 16.52 -12.88 -4.07
C SER A 138 17.11 -12.01 -2.96
N GLY A 139 18.32 -11.48 -3.18
CA GLY A 139 18.89 -10.50 -2.24
C GLY A 139 17.97 -9.31 -2.01
N ARG A 140 18.16 -8.59 -0.90
CA ARG A 140 17.36 -7.39 -0.61
C ARG A 140 17.41 -6.41 -1.78
N ARG A 141 16.26 -5.82 -2.14
CA ARG A 141 16.18 -4.85 -3.25
C ARG A 141 17.13 -3.68 -2.95
N ARG A 142 18.08 -3.40 -3.86
CA ARG A 142 19.09 -2.34 -3.69
C ARG A 142 18.39 -0.98 -3.50
N ALA A 143 18.63 -0.38 -2.33
CA ALA A 143 18.15 0.88 -1.77
C ALA A 143 17.00 1.63 -2.49
N MET A 144 15.81 1.57 -1.90
CA MET A 144 14.97 2.76 -1.64
C MET A 144 14.92 3.07 -0.13
N TRP A 145 15.62 2.28 0.68
CA TRP A 145 15.61 2.32 2.15
C TRP A 145 17.02 2.64 2.64
N GLY A 146 17.16 3.69 3.45
CA GLY A 146 18.43 4.04 4.09
C GLY A 146 18.83 3.02 5.18
N PRO A 147 20.07 3.08 5.68
CA PRO A 147 20.48 2.28 6.83
C PRO A 147 19.54 2.57 8.02
N GLY A 148 18.97 1.52 8.63
CA GLY A 148 18.16 1.63 9.85
C GLY A 148 16.63 1.69 9.68
N MET A 149 16.10 1.60 8.45
CA MET A 149 14.65 1.53 8.26
C MET A 149 14.09 0.12 8.50
N SER A 150 13.00 0.04 9.29
CA SER A 150 12.34 -1.20 9.71
C SER A 150 11.77 -1.99 8.52
N PRO A 151 11.93 -3.33 8.49
CA PRO A 151 11.22 -4.19 7.53
C PRO A 151 9.72 -4.25 7.76
N ARG A 152 9.25 -3.85 8.95
CA ARG A 152 7.84 -3.74 9.34
C ARG A 152 7.38 -2.31 9.13
N ILE A 153 6.47 -2.10 8.19
CA ILE A 153 5.75 -0.85 8.01
C ILE A 153 4.28 -1.12 8.32
N THR A 154 3.95 -1.00 9.59
CA THR A 154 2.60 -1.08 10.15
C THR A 154 2.44 0.14 11.05
N ILE A 155 1.46 1.01 10.81
CA ILE A 155 1.15 2.12 11.70
C ILE A 155 -0.32 2.00 12.10
N ALA A 156 -0.68 2.45 13.30
CA ALA A 156 -2.07 2.59 13.70
C ALA A 156 -2.82 3.48 12.69
N VAL A 157 -3.93 2.96 12.16
CA VAL A 157 -4.74 3.64 11.15
C VAL A 157 -6.03 4.12 11.80
N ALA A 158 -6.49 5.32 11.41
CA ALA A 158 -7.85 5.74 11.71
C ALA A 158 -8.82 4.77 11.01
N LYS A 159 -9.50 3.92 11.78
CA LYS A 159 -10.53 3.03 11.24
C LYS A 159 -11.58 3.90 10.56
N ILE A 160 -11.77 3.69 9.26
CA ILE A 160 -12.89 4.25 8.52
C ILE A 160 -14.02 3.23 8.67
N GLU A 161 -14.85 3.42 9.70
CA GLU A 161 -16.13 2.72 9.87
C GLU A 161 -17.21 3.34 8.97
#